data_AF-A0A6L4Y6W3-F1
#
_entry.id   AF-A0A6L4Y6W3-F1
#
_cell.length_a   1.000
_cell.length_b   1.000
_cell.length_c   1.000
_cell.angle_alpha   90.00
_cell.angle_beta   90.00
_cell.angle_gamma   90.00
#
_symmetry.space_group_name_H-M   'P 1'
#
loop_
_entity.id
_entity.type
_entity.pdbx_description
1 polymer ?
#
loop_
_entity_poly.entity_id
_entity_poly.type
_entity_poly.pdbx_seq_one_letter_code
_entity_poly.pdbx_strand_id
1 'polypeptide(L)'
;MEVITTHVNADFDSLASMLAAKKLYPDARLAFPGSQEKSIRDFFIQSTIYVFQVEKLKNIDLENIHRLILVDTRQASRIGKFAEITDRTNLDIHIYDHHPPSSDDISGSLEVIKEVGSTATILTQILKDRNIEISPDEATIMALGIYEDTGSFTFSSTTSDDHLAAGYLLSKGANLNIVSDMLIKELTAEEISLLNDLVLSAVTHNINGIDVVIAKVSTDKYIGDFAVLVHKLKDMKNINVLFALARMEDRIYLICRSRVDYINASEIAIEFGGGGHSTAASATIRDLTLIQVEEKLLDVLRNKIGIQIHAKDIMAFPVKAVESTESLQRAGKLLTRYNINVLPVVKENKLVGIISRLHRFFISKPGFPIPCRSKNYHRKQSKVSSCCGKWQYCGGNHPNRSAKDNAK
;
A
#
# COMPACT_ATOMS: atom_id res chain seq x y z
N MET A 1 -20.36 -3.39 35.93
CA MET A 1 -19.96 -2.17 35.21
C MET A 1 -19.66 -2.52 33.76
N GLU A 2 -19.77 -1.54 32.88
CA GLU A 2 -19.35 -1.65 31.48
C GLU A 2 -17.99 -0.97 31.31
N VAL A 3 -17.11 -1.56 30.49
CA VAL A 3 -15.79 -1.01 30.22
C VAL A 3 -15.54 -0.99 28.72
N ILE A 4 -15.11 0.15 28.21
CA ILE A 4 -14.57 0.31 26.86
C ILE A 4 -13.04 0.26 26.95
N THR A 5 -12.44 -0.62 26.15
CA THR A 5 -10.99 -0.76 26.06
C THR A 5 -10.55 -1.00 24.62
N THR A 6 -9.24 -0.94 24.40
CA THR A 6 -8.59 -1.10 23.10
C THR A 6 -7.36 -2.01 23.27
N HIS A 7 -6.41 -1.99 22.34
CA HIS A 7 -5.14 -2.69 22.46
C HIS A 7 -4.08 -1.98 23.31
N VAL A 8 -3.09 -2.74 23.75
CA VAL A 8 -1.83 -2.23 24.31
C VAL A 8 -1.07 -1.44 23.24
N ASN A 9 -0.29 -0.45 23.66
CA ASN A 9 0.30 0.55 22.77
C ASN A 9 -0.77 1.26 21.93
N ALA A 10 -1.80 1.77 22.60
CA ALA A 10 -2.88 2.50 21.94
C ALA A 10 -2.34 3.70 21.14
N ASP A 11 -2.84 3.84 19.92
CA ASP A 11 -2.62 4.91 18.93
C ASP A 11 -3.89 5.79 18.79
N PHE A 12 -3.88 6.77 17.88
CA PHE A 12 -5.02 7.68 17.74
C PHE A 12 -6.28 7.01 17.21
N ASP A 13 -6.22 5.93 16.43
CA ASP A 13 -7.43 5.19 16.05
C ASP A 13 -8.06 4.53 17.29
N SER A 14 -7.24 3.88 18.11
CA SER A 14 -7.66 3.37 19.41
C SER A 14 -8.33 4.44 20.29
N LEU A 15 -7.72 5.62 20.43
CA LEU A 15 -8.28 6.72 21.23
C LEU A 15 -9.58 7.27 20.62
N ALA A 16 -9.61 7.49 19.31
CA ALA A 16 -10.76 7.96 18.56
C ALA A 16 -11.94 7.00 18.69
N SER A 17 -11.66 5.71 18.55
CA SER A 17 -12.64 4.65 18.63
C SER A 17 -13.17 4.48 20.05
N MET A 18 -12.32 4.62 21.08
CA MET A 18 -12.76 4.64 22.47
C MET A 18 -13.72 5.81 22.73
N LEU A 19 -13.41 7.01 22.21
CA LEU A 19 -14.28 8.19 22.31
C LEU A 19 -15.64 7.95 21.63
N ALA A 20 -15.60 7.46 20.39
CA ALA A 20 -16.80 7.22 19.62
C ALA A 20 -17.67 6.11 20.24
N ALA A 21 -17.06 5.07 20.80
CA ALA A 21 -17.78 4.04 21.54
C ALA A 21 -18.39 4.59 22.84
N LYS A 22 -17.73 5.52 23.55
CA LYS A 22 -18.30 6.17 24.74
C LYS A 22 -19.60 6.90 24.45
N LYS A 23 -19.79 7.37 23.21
CA LYS A 23 -21.06 7.95 22.74
C LYS A 23 -22.16 6.93 22.53
N LEU A 24 -21.81 5.69 22.19
CA LEU A 24 -22.73 4.55 22.09
C LEU A 24 -23.05 3.93 23.45
N TYR A 25 -22.11 4.00 24.40
CA TYR A 25 -22.25 3.48 25.78
C TYR A 25 -21.94 4.59 26.80
N PRO A 26 -22.86 5.54 27.02
CA PRO A 26 -22.62 6.71 27.88
C PRO A 26 -22.22 6.39 29.32
N ASP A 27 -22.62 5.23 29.85
CA ASP A 27 -22.33 4.80 31.22
C ASP A 27 -21.05 3.97 31.35
N ALA A 28 -20.43 3.55 30.23
CA ALA A 28 -19.25 2.70 30.24
C ALA A 28 -17.97 3.46 30.62
N ARG A 29 -17.10 2.84 31.41
CA ARG A 29 -15.82 3.44 31.81
C ARG A 29 -14.76 3.21 30.74
N LEU A 30 -13.93 4.21 30.47
CA LEU A 30 -12.81 4.08 29.53
C LEU A 30 -11.58 3.61 30.28
N ALA A 31 -10.89 2.60 29.76
CA ALA A 31 -9.58 2.20 30.28
C ALA A 31 -8.67 1.64 29.20
N PHE A 32 -7.42 2.08 29.22
CA PHE A 32 -6.37 1.44 28.43
C PHE A 32 -5.90 0.14 29.09
N PRO A 33 -5.62 -0.90 28.30
CA PRO A 33 -5.11 -2.17 28.84
C PRO A 33 -3.62 -2.10 29.22
N GLY A 34 -2.90 -1.06 28.80
CA GLY A 34 -1.46 -0.94 28.96
C GLY A 34 -0.92 0.44 28.57
N SER A 35 0.28 0.46 28.00
CA SER A 35 0.95 1.68 27.51
C SER A 35 0.22 2.30 26.32
N GLN A 36 0.45 3.60 26.12
CA GLN A 36 0.07 4.36 24.92
C GLN A 36 1.32 4.65 24.09
N GLU A 37 1.12 4.84 22.78
CA GLU A 37 2.11 5.41 21.87
C GLU A 37 2.63 6.77 22.37
N LYS A 38 3.83 7.16 21.93
CA LYS A 38 4.43 8.45 22.34
C LYS A 38 3.56 9.62 21.88
N SER A 39 3.04 9.57 20.65
CA SER A 39 2.16 10.59 20.06
C SER A 39 0.95 10.89 20.94
N ILE A 40 0.28 9.86 21.45
CA ILE A 40 -0.83 10.01 22.38
C ILE A 40 -0.41 10.63 23.71
N ARG A 41 0.73 10.21 24.26
CA ARG A 41 1.22 10.79 25.53
C ARG A 41 1.53 12.27 25.35
N ASP A 42 2.16 12.64 24.23
CA ASP A 42 2.49 14.01 23.89
C ASP A 42 1.20 14.82 23.67
N PHE A 43 0.19 14.25 22.99
CA PHE A 43 -1.14 14.84 22.84
C PHE A 43 -1.80 15.15 24.19
N PHE A 44 -1.76 14.23 25.16
CA PHE A 44 -2.33 14.48 26.49
C PHE A 44 -1.57 15.56 27.29
N ILE A 45 -0.28 15.76 27.03
CA ILE A 45 0.51 16.81 27.67
C ILE A 45 0.20 18.18 27.06
N GLN A 46 0.05 18.23 25.73
CA GLN A 46 -0.14 19.47 24.98
C GLN A 46 -1.60 19.94 24.94
N SER A 47 -2.54 19.00 24.97
CA SER A 47 -3.97 19.32 24.92
C SER A 47 -4.52 19.58 26.32
N THR A 48 -5.20 20.70 26.50
CA THR A 48 -6.05 20.97 27.68
C THR A 48 -7.40 20.25 27.57
N ILE A 49 -7.51 19.29 26.64
CA ILE A 49 -8.74 18.57 26.32
C ILE A 49 -8.94 17.50 27.40
N TYR A 50 -9.53 17.92 28.52
CA TYR A 50 -9.95 17.08 29.65
C TYR A 50 -11.09 16.11 29.32
N VAL A 51 -11.35 15.83 28.04
CA VAL A 51 -12.55 15.11 27.57
C VAL A 51 -12.56 13.64 28.01
N PHE A 52 -11.39 13.08 28.35
CA PHE A 52 -11.29 11.68 28.72
C PHE A 52 -11.09 11.49 30.22
N GLN A 53 -12.17 11.14 30.92
CA GLN A 53 -12.07 10.51 32.24
C GLN A 53 -11.65 9.03 32.06
N VAL A 54 -10.43 8.80 31.57
CA VAL A 54 -9.87 7.44 31.47
C VAL A 54 -9.50 6.97 32.86
N GLU A 55 -10.07 5.86 33.28
CA GLU A 55 -9.75 5.21 34.53
C GLU A 55 -8.41 4.47 34.41
N LYS A 56 -7.58 4.59 35.46
CA LYS A 56 -6.39 3.76 35.54
C LYS A 56 -6.83 2.31 35.70
N LEU A 57 -6.23 1.40 34.94
CA LEU A 57 -6.56 -0.03 34.98
C LEU A 57 -6.62 -0.62 36.40
N LYS A 58 -5.71 -0.17 37.29
CA LYS A 58 -5.68 -0.60 38.71
C LYS A 58 -6.92 -0.23 39.54
N ASN A 59 -7.71 0.73 39.06
CA ASN A 59 -8.96 1.16 39.71
C ASN A 59 -10.18 0.40 39.14
N ILE A 60 -10.00 -0.39 38.08
CA ILE A 60 -11.05 -1.22 37.51
C ILE A 60 -11.00 -2.59 38.18
N ASP A 61 -12.10 -2.95 38.82
CA ASP A 61 -12.33 -4.29 39.31
C ASP A 61 -12.89 -5.16 38.18
N LEU A 62 -12.02 -6.04 37.65
CA LEU A 62 -12.33 -6.92 36.52
C LEU A 62 -13.50 -7.86 36.81
N GLU A 63 -13.67 -8.30 38.06
CA GLU A 63 -14.74 -9.21 38.46
C GLU A 63 -16.13 -8.57 38.31
N ASN A 64 -16.20 -7.26 38.52
CA ASN A 64 -17.43 -6.49 38.44
C ASN A 64 -17.80 -6.06 37.01
N ILE A 65 -17.00 -6.40 36.00
CA ILE A 65 -17.31 -6.13 34.59
C ILE A 65 -18.36 -7.14 34.11
N HIS A 66 -19.51 -6.64 33.65
CA HIS A 66 -20.54 -7.47 33.00
C HIS A 66 -20.62 -7.23 31.49
N ARG A 67 -20.04 -6.13 30.98
CA ARG A 67 -19.89 -5.89 29.55
C ARG A 67 -18.51 -5.31 29.23
N LEU A 68 -17.83 -5.91 28.27
CA LEU A 68 -16.58 -5.44 27.72
C LEU A 68 -16.81 -4.98 26.27
N ILE A 69 -16.49 -3.73 25.98
CA ILE A 69 -16.57 -3.15 24.64
C ILE A 69 -15.15 -3.02 24.12
N LEU A 70 -14.81 -3.84 23.15
CA LEU A 70 -13.53 -3.83 22.46
C LEU A 70 -13.64 -2.94 21.23
N VAL A 71 -12.72 -2.00 21.11
CA VAL A 71 -12.54 -1.20 19.91
C VAL A 71 -11.14 -1.40 19.38
N ASP A 72 -11.00 -1.36 18.05
CA ASP A 72 -9.72 -1.33 17.34
C ASP A 72 -8.83 -2.56 17.56
N THR A 73 -9.43 -3.60 18.15
CA THR A 73 -8.85 -4.92 18.25
C THR A 73 -9.92 -5.92 18.63
N ARG A 74 -9.72 -7.16 18.19
CA ARG A 74 -10.42 -8.33 18.71
C ARG A 74 -9.48 -9.43 19.21
N GLN A 75 -8.19 -9.17 19.34
CA GLN A 75 -7.20 -10.18 19.73
C GLN A 75 -6.98 -10.20 21.24
N ALA A 76 -7.08 -11.37 21.87
CA ALA A 76 -6.92 -11.52 23.31
C ALA A 76 -5.54 -11.05 23.80
N SER A 77 -4.48 -11.39 23.07
CA SER A 77 -3.11 -10.97 23.39
C SER A 77 -2.91 -9.45 23.39
N ARG A 78 -3.77 -8.69 22.70
CA ARG A 78 -3.66 -7.23 22.59
C ARG A 78 -4.36 -6.47 23.71
N ILE A 79 -5.24 -7.07 24.50
CA ILE A 79 -6.06 -6.36 25.51
C ILE A 79 -5.54 -6.47 26.95
N GLY A 80 -4.31 -6.94 27.15
CA GLY A 80 -3.65 -6.98 28.46
C GLY A 80 -4.46 -7.77 29.50
N LYS A 81 -4.65 -7.20 30.70
CA LYS A 81 -5.37 -7.88 31.79
C LYS A 81 -6.84 -8.18 31.48
N PHE A 82 -7.45 -7.47 30.54
CA PHE A 82 -8.85 -7.76 30.17
C PHE A 82 -9.00 -9.13 29.49
N ALA A 83 -7.91 -9.72 28.97
CA ALA A 83 -7.91 -11.08 28.44
C ALA A 83 -8.25 -12.13 29.53
N GLU A 84 -7.97 -11.84 30.81
CA GLU A 84 -8.23 -12.76 31.92
C GLU A 84 -9.73 -13.03 32.14
N ILE A 85 -10.61 -12.16 31.62
CA ILE A 85 -12.06 -12.25 31.84
C ILE A 85 -12.85 -12.67 30.60
N THR A 86 -12.22 -12.81 29.42
CA THR A 86 -12.95 -13.04 28.15
C THR A 86 -13.69 -14.36 28.10
N ASP A 87 -13.23 -15.36 28.85
CA ASP A 87 -13.85 -16.70 28.89
C ASP A 87 -15.00 -16.82 29.91
N ARG A 88 -15.35 -15.73 30.62
CA ARG A 88 -16.42 -15.73 31.62
C ARG A 88 -17.79 -15.82 30.95
N THR A 89 -18.58 -16.81 31.36
CA THR A 89 -19.93 -17.07 30.81
C THR A 89 -20.93 -15.93 31.03
N ASN A 90 -20.70 -15.05 32.01
CA ASN A 90 -21.56 -13.92 32.35
C ASN A 90 -21.02 -12.57 31.84
N LEU A 91 -20.00 -12.58 30.98
CA LEU A 91 -19.45 -11.39 30.35
C LEU A 91 -20.07 -11.21 28.96
N ASP A 92 -20.70 -10.06 28.73
CA ASP A 92 -21.18 -9.65 27.42
C ASP A 92 -20.05 -8.92 26.67
N ILE A 93 -19.74 -9.32 25.44
CA ILE A 93 -18.62 -8.72 24.68
C ILE A 93 -19.13 -8.10 23.39
N HIS A 94 -18.87 -6.81 23.21
CA HIS A 94 -19.16 -6.08 21.97
C HIS A 94 -17.85 -5.68 21.29
N ILE A 95 -17.72 -5.91 19.99
CA ILE A 95 -16.47 -5.72 19.24
C ILE A 95 -16.71 -4.80 18.05
N TYR A 96 -15.85 -3.79 17.89
CA TYR A 96 -15.76 -2.91 16.73
C TYR A 96 -14.32 -2.92 16.23
N ASP A 97 -14.06 -3.46 15.05
CA ASP A 97 -12.69 -3.65 14.56
C ASP A 97 -12.63 -3.62 13.03
N HIS A 98 -11.50 -3.21 12.47
CA HIS A 98 -11.22 -3.21 11.04
C HIS A 98 -10.11 -4.18 10.63
N HIS A 99 -9.42 -4.79 11.60
CA HIS A 99 -8.28 -5.67 11.34
C HIS A 99 -8.69 -7.00 10.68
N PRO A 100 -7.80 -7.59 9.85
CA PRO A 100 -7.97 -8.95 9.34
C PRO A 100 -8.13 -9.99 10.46
N PRO A 101 -8.81 -11.12 10.19
CA PRO A 101 -9.02 -12.15 11.21
C PRO A 101 -7.71 -12.81 11.66
N SER A 102 -7.62 -13.15 12.95
CA SER A 102 -6.50 -13.86 13.57
C SER A 102 -7.00 -15.11 14.31
N SER A 103 -6.10 -16.07 14.55
CA SER A 103 -6.39 -17.24 15.38
C SER A 103 -6.58 -16.92 16.86
N ASP A 104 -6.16 -15.72 17.28
CA ASP A 104 -6.26 -15.21 18.66
C ASP A 104 -7.49 -14.29 18.84
N ASP A 105 -8.41 -14.30 17.88
CA ASP A 105 -9.61 -13.46 17.92
C ASP A 105 -10.60 -13.95 19.00
N ILE A 106 -11.11 -12.99 19.76
CA ILE A 106 -12.21 -13.14 20.71
C ILE A 106 -13.53 -13.05 19.92
N SER A 107 -14.52 -13.83 20.34
CA SER A 107 -15.89 -13.70 19.85
C SER A 107 -16.78 -12.93 20.82
N GLY A 108 -17.67 -12.10 20.27
CA GLY A 108 -18.62 -11.30 21.02
C GLY A 108 -20.07 -11.63 20.71
N SER A 109 -20.98 -11.15 21.57
CA SER A 109 -22.42 -11.18 21.29
C SER A 109 -22.82 -10.17 20.21
N LEU A 110 -22.01 -9.12 20.05
CA LEU A 110 -22.09 -8.12 18.98
C LEU A 110 -20.72 -7.96 18.35
N GLU A 111 -20.63 -8.13 17.04
CA GLU A 111 -19.40 -7.93 16.27
C GLU A 111 -19.69 -7.04 15.06
N VAL A 112 -19.03 -5.88 15.00
CA VAL A 112 -19.08 -4.99 13.85
C VAL A 112 -17.68 -4.89 13.26
N ILE A 113 -17.43 -5.75 12.28
CA ILE A 113 -16.11 -5.91 11.67
C ILE A 113 -16.21 -5.53 10.19
N LYS A 114 -15.41 -4.54 9.76
CA LYS A 114 -15.41 -4.06 8.37
C LYS A 114 -13.99 -3.83 7.88
N GLU A 115 -13.68 -4.27 6.67
CA GLU A 115 -12.41 -3.95 6.00
C GLU A 115 -12.42 -2.49 5.50
N VAL A 116 -12.19 -1.55 6.43
CA VAL A 116 -12.00 -0.12 6.16
C VAL A 116 -10.63 0.32 6.67
N GLY A 117 -10.23 1.56 6.35
CA GLY A 117 -8.92 2.08 6.73
C GLY A 117 -8.74 2.32 8.23
N SER A 118 -9.82 2.47 9.00
CA SER A 118 -9.79 2.78 10.43
C SER A 118 -11.05 2.31 11.18
N THR A 119 -10.92 1.89 12.44
CA THR A 119 -12.06 1.59 13.32
C THR A 119 -12.90 2.84 13.60
N ALA A 120 -12.28 4.01 13.72
CA ALA A 120 -12.99 5.29 13.89
C ALA A 120 -13.95 5.59 12.72
N THR A 121 -13.66 5.12 11.50
CA THR A 121 -14.59 5.18 10.35
C THR A 121 -15.88 4.42 10.64
N ILE A 122 -15.77 3.18 11.15
CA ILE A 122 -16.92 2.32 11.48
C ILE A 122 -17.81 3.02 12.51
N LEU A 123 -17.21 3.48 13.60
CA LEU A 123 -17.96 4.12 14.69
C LEU A 123 -18.55 5.46 14.27
N THR A 124 -17.85 6.25 13.46
CA THR A 124 -18.38 7.50 12.87
C THR A 124 -19.65 7.26 12.07
N GLN A 125 -19.66 6.23 11.22
CA GLN A 125 -20.86 5.85 10.46
C GLN A 125 -22.03 5.49 11.39
N ILE A 126 -21.77 4.70 12.44
CA ILE A 126 -22.81 4.32 13.40
C ILE A 126 -23.38 5.54 14.14
N LEU A 127 -22.51 6.45 14.60
CA LEU A 127 -22.96 7.67 15.27
C LEU A 127 -23.80 8.56 14.35
N LYS A 128 -23.38 8.69 13.09
CA LYS A 128 -24.11 9.42 12.06
C LYS A 128 -25.48 8.80 11.80
N ASP A 129 -25.54 7.49 11.57
CA ASP A 129 -26.79 6.77 11.26
C ASP A 129 -27.78 6.80 12.42
N ARG A 130 -27.28 6.85 13.67
CA ARG A 130 -28.10 7.01 14.88
C ARG A 130 -28.40 8.46 15.24
N ASN A 131 -27.93 9.42 14.43
CA ASN A 131 -28.08 10.86 14.67
C ASN A 131 -27.60 11.29 16.08
N ILE A 132 -26.50 10.70 16.55
CA ILE A 132 -25.85 11.05 17.80
C ILE A 132 -24.97 12.27 17.56
N GLU A 133 -25.15 13.32 18.36
CA GLU A 133 -24.38 14.56 18.21
C GLU A 133 -22.90 14.36 18.55
N ILE A 134 -22.05 14.98 17.72
CA ILE A 134 -20.60 14.99 17.84
C ILE A 134 -20.17 16.46 17.92
N SER A 135 -19.48 16.83 18.99
CA SER A 135 -18.91 18.17 19.16
C SER A 135 -17.66 18.36 18.27
N PRO A 136 -17.24 19.61 17.99
CA PRO A 136 -16.04 19.87 17.20
C PRO A 136 -14.77 19.21 17.75
N ASP A 137 -14.61 19.16 19.07
CA ASP A 137 -13.46 18.52 19.73
C ASP A 137 -13.48 17.01 19.53
N GLU A 138 -14.64 16.37 19.73
CA GLU A 138 -14.82 14.93 19.47
C GLU A 138 -14.58 14.62 17.98
N ALA A 139 -15.13 15.46 17.09
CA ALA A 139 -14.95 15.31 15.65
C ALA A 139 -13.47 15.42 15.24
N THR A 140 -12.71 16.29 15.89
CA THR A 140 -11.27 16.46 15.66
C THR A 140 -10.49 15.21 16.06
N ILE A 141 -10.76 14.64 17.24
CA ILE A 141 -10.08 13.42 17.71
C ILE A 141 -10.47 12.21 16.85
N MET A 142 -11.75 12.08 16.50
CA MET A 142 -12.20 11.02 15.60
C MET A 142 -11.56 11.14 14.20
N ALA A 143 -11.41 12.36 13.69
CA ALA A 143 -10.72 12.58 12.42
C ALA A 143 -9.23 12.23 12.54
N LEU A 144 -8.59 12.56 13.66
CA LEU A 144 -7.18 12.21 13.89
C LEU A 144 -6.92 10.70 13.77
N GLY A 145 -7.78 9.86 14.36
CA GLY A 145 -7.67 8.40 14.20
C GLY A 145 -7.78 7.95 12.75
N ILE A 146 -8.78 8.45 12.00
CA ILE A 146 -8.94 8.12 10.58
C ILE A 146 -7.72 8.56 9.77
N TYR A 147 -7.19 9.76 10.00
CA TYR A 147 -6.04 10.28 9.24
C TYR A 147 -4.73 9.55 9.61
N GLU A 148 -4.55 9.11 10.85
CA GLU A 148 -3.37 8.32 11.23
C GLU A 148 -3.37 6.98 10.49
N ASP A 149 -4.47 6.23 10.61
CA ASP A 149 -4.51 4.82 10.19
C ASP A 149 -4.66 4.64 8.68
N THR A 150 -5.15 5.68 7.99
CA THR A 150 -5.15 5.75 6.52
C THR A 150 -3.86 6.34 5.94
N GLY A 151 -2.91 6.77 6.77
CA GLY A 151 -1.72 7.49 6.32
C GLY A 151 -2.08 8.76 5.56
N SER A 152 -3.03 9.54 6.10
CA SER A 152 -3.67 10.67 5.43
C SER A 152 -4.23 10.28 4.06
N PHE A 153 -4.97 9.16 4.02
CA PHE A 153 -5.60 8.57 2.84
C PHE A 153 -4.66 8.05 1.74
N THR A 154 -3.38 7.84 2.06
CA THR A 154 -2.40 7.36 1.07
C THR A 154 -2.12 5.85 1.17
N PHE A 155 -2.53 5.20 2.26
CA PHE A 155 -2.34 3.76 2.43
C PHE A 155 -3.33 2.95 1.58
N SER A 156 -2.91 1.77 1.13
CA SER A 156 -3.74 0.90 0.27
C SER A 156 -4.96 0.30 0.96
N SER A 157 -4.99 0.29 2.29
CA SER A 157 -6.15 -0.09 3.11
C SER A 157 -7.26 0.96 3.09
N THR A 158 -6.97 2.19 2.67
CA THR A 158 -7.94 3.30 2.63
C THR A 158 -9.07 2.99 1.65
N THR A 159 -10.30 3.25 2.09
CA THR A 159 -11.52 3.04 1.32
C THR A 159 -12.28 4.36 1.08
N SER A 160 -13.34 4.31 0.27
CA SER A 160 -14.26 5.44 0.10
C SER A 160 -14.96 5.81 1.41
N ASP A 161 -15.17 4.83 2.29
CA ASP A 161 -15.90 5.00 3.54
C ASP A 161 -15.12 5.88 4.51
N ASP A 162 -13.79 5.77 4.52
CA ASP A 162 -12.90 6.61 5.33
C ASP A 162 -13.01 8.09 4.92
N HIS A 163 -13.07 8.36 3.61
CA HIS A 163 -13.25 9.70 3.09
C HIS A 163 -14.63 10.29 3.46
N LEU A 164 -15.68 9.47 3.38
CA LEU A 164 -17.04 9.89 3.74
C LEU A 164 -17.18 10.15 5.23
N ALA A 165 -16.55 9.33 6.08
CA ALA A 165 -16.50 9.53 7.52
C ALA A 165 -15.71 10.80 7.87
N ALA A 166 -14.51 10.97 7.32
CA ALA A 166 -13.70 12.18 7.53
C ALA A 166 -14.43 13.46 7.06
N GLY A 167 -15.11 13.41 5.91
CA GLY A 167 -15.91 14.53 5.41
C GLY A 167 -17.10 14.86 6.32
N TYR A 168 -17.72 13.84 6.92
CA TYR A 168 -18.76 14.05 7.92
C TYR A 168 -18.23 14.68 9.21
N LEU A 169 -17.09 14.21 9.73
CA LEU A 169 -16.46 14.80 10.91
C LEU A 169 -16.03 16.25 10.66
N LEU A 170 -15.53 16.55 9.47
CA LEU A 170 -15.26 17.94 9.04
C LEU A 170 -16.54 18.78 9.05
N SER A 171 -17.66 18.24 8.59
CA SER A 171 -18.96 18.94 8.66
C SER A 171 -19.45 19.16 10.10
N LYS A 172 -18.96 18.39 11.07
CA LYS A 172 -19.19 18.55 12.51
C LYS A 172 -18.18 19.47 13.20
N GLY A 173 -17.24 20.06 12.44
CA GLY A 173 -16.28 21.05 12.94
C GLY A 173 -14.92 20.48 13.30
N ALA A 174 -14.54 19.29 12.81
CA ALA A 174 -13.20 18.77 12.99
C ALA A 174 -12.13 19.76 12.51
N ASN A 175 -11.14 20.05 13.35
CA ASN A 175 -10.06 20.99 13.04
C ASN A 175 -8.86 20.24 12.42
N LEU A 176 -8.77 20.27 11.10
CA LEU A 176 -7.69 19.58 10.38
C LEU A 176 -6.30 20.17 10.61
N ASN A 177 -6.17 21.40 11.12
CA ASN A 177 -4.86 21.93 11.50
C ASN A 177 -4.34 21.19 12.72
N ILE A 178 -5.19 20.94 13.73
CA ILE A 178 -4.82 20.12 14.89
C ILE A 178 -4.47 18.70 14.45
N VAL A 179 -5.27 18.11 13.55
CA VAL A 179 -4.98 16.78 13.00
C VAL A 179 -3.60 16.75 12.34
N SER A 180 -3.32 17.71 11.45
CA SER A 180 -2.03 17.82 10.77
C SER A 180 -0.87 17.99 11.77
N ASP A 181 -1.02 18.89 12.74
CA ASP A 181 0.03 19.18 13.72
C ASP A 181 0.36 17.95 14.58
N MET A 182 -0.65 17.15 14.96
CA MET A 182 -0.45 15.93 15.76
C MET A 182 0.17 14.77 14.98
N LEU A 183 -0.04 14.71 13.66
CA LEU A 183 0.55 13.67 12.81
C LEU A 183 1.97 14.00 12.35
N ILE A 184 2.37 15.27 12.42
CA ILE A 184 3.73 15.67 12.07
C ILE A 184 4.69 15.22 13.17
N LYS A 185 5.56 14.28 12.82
CA LYS A 185 6.74 13.99 13.63
C LYS A 185 7.76 15.13 13.46
N GLU A 186 7.86 15.98 14.48
CA GLU A 186 8.91 17.00 14.57
C GLU A 186 10.29 16.33 14.55
N LEU A 187 11.23 16.97 13.85
CA LEU A 187 12.63 16.57 13.84
C LEU A 187 13.42 17.45 14.79
N THR A 188 14.31 16.85 15.58
CA THR A 188 15.26 17.62 16.39
C THR A 188 16.30 18.30 15.51
N ALA A 189 17.03 19.28 16.07
CA ALA A 189 18.12 19.95 15.36
C ALA A 189 19.21 18.95 14.91
N GLU A 190 19.51 17.94 15.74
CA GLU A 190 20.45 16.88 15.42
C GLU A 190 19.96 16.00 14.26
N GLU A 191 18.67 15.63 14.26
CA GLU A 191 18.06 14.86 13.17
C GLU A 191 18.03 15.65 11.86
N ILE A 192 17.77 16.96 11.92
CA ILE A 192 17.81 17.86 10.75
C ILE A 192 19.24 17.94 10.21
N SER A 193 20.25 18.09 11.07
CA SER A 193 21.66 18.11 10.67
C SER A 193 22.06 16.80 10.01
N LEU A 194 21.70 15.65 10.60
CA LEU A 194 22.01 14.34 10.05
C LEU A 194 21.31 14.11 8.70
N LEU A 195 20.05 14.54 8.57
CA LEU A 195 19.32 14.49 7.31
C LEU A 195 19.99 15.34 6.22
N ASN A 196 20.46 16.55 6.57
CA ASN A 196 21.23 17.39 5.65
C ASN A 196 22.51 16.68 5.17
N ASP A 197 23.26 16.07 6.09
CA ASP A 197 24.49 15.35 5.75
C ASP A 197 24.21 14.14 4.84
N LEU A 198 23.13 13.41 5.08
CA LEU A 198 22.65 12.35 4.20
C LEU A 198 22.27 12.87 2.80
N VAL A 199 21.60 14.02 2.72
CA VAL A 199 21.22 14.64 1.43
C VAL A 199 22.47 15.03 0.63
N LEU A 200 23.48 15.60 1.29
CA LEU A 200 24.73 16.03 0.65
C LEU A 200 25.62 14.85 0.23
N SER A 201 25.56 13.73 0.96
CA SER A 201 26.36 12.55 0.66
C SER A 201 25.72 11.56 -0.30
N ALA A 202 24.45 11.76 -0.67
CA ALA A 202 23.73 10.87 -1.56
C ALA A 202 24.34 10.83 -2.97
N VAL A 203 24.83 9.66 -3.38
CA VAL A 203 25.39 9.40 -4.70
C VAL A 203 24.53 8.38 -5.43
N THR A 204 24.23 8.64 -6.71
CA THR A 204 23.51 7.71 -7.56
C THR A 204 24.50 6.80 -8.29
N HIS A 205 24.30 5.49 -8.17
CA HIS A 205 25.05 4.46 -8.87
C HIS A 205 24.12 3.78 -9.87
N ASN A 206 24.54 3.71 -11.15
CA ASN A 206 23.85 2.87 -12.11
C ASN A 206 24.36 1.43 -12.00
N ILE A 207 23.51 0.53 -11.53
CA ILE A 207 23.84 -0.88 -11.34
C ILE A 207 22.93 -1.68 -12.28
N ASN A 208 23.51 -2.25 -13.32
CA ASN A 208 22.81 -3.10 -14.28
C ASN A 208 21.55 -2.44 -14.91
N GLY A 209 21.63 -1.12 -15.16
CA GLY A 209 20.55 -0.31 -15.73
C GLY A 209 19.57 0.27 -14.70
N ILE A 210 19.80 0.05 -13.40
CA ILE A 210 18.95 0.57 -12.33
C ILE A 210 19.73 1.61 -11.52
N ASP A 211 19.11 2.77 -11.33
CA ASP A 211 19.67 3.82 -10.46
C ASP A 211 19.42 3.47 -9.00
N VAL A 212 20.52 3.27 -8.27
CA VAL A 212 20.55 2.97 -6.84
C VAL A 212 21.25 4.12 -6.13
N VAL A 213 20.58 4.75 -5.18
CA VAL A 213 21.17 5.82 -4.38
C VAL A 213 21.81 5.23 -3.13
N ILE A 214 23.06 5.59 -2.88
CA ILE A 214 23.76 5.29 -1.63
C ILE A 214 24.06 6.62 -0.94
N ALA A 215 23.60 6.76 0.31
CA ALA A 215 23.89 7.91 1.15
C ALA A 215 24.67 7.46 2.39
N LYS A 216 25.59 8.29 2.86
CA LYS A 216 26.46 7.93 3.99
C LYS A 216 26.68 9.07 4.97
N VAL A 217 26.71 8.75 6.26
CA VAL A 217 26.93 9.76 7.31
C VAL A 217 27.70 9.14 8.48
N SER A 218 28.42 9.99 9.22
CA SER A 218 29.14 9.60 10.43
C SER A 218 28.86 10.61 11.54
N THR A 219 28.52 10.13 12.72
CA THR A 219 28.32 10.94 13.93
C THR A 219 28.84 10.20 15.16
N ASP A 220 29.35 10.93 16.14
CA ASP A 220 29.84 10.37 17.39
C ASP A 220 28.72 10.08 18.42
N LYS A 221 27.47 10.43 18.09
CA LYS A 221 26.30 10.19 18.95
C LYS A 221 25.35 9.21 18.29
N TYR A 222 24.76 8.32 19.06
CA TYR A 222 23.58 7.59 18.61
C TYR A 222 22.39 8.54 18.40
N ILE A 223 21.84 8.53 17.18
CA ILE A 223 20.62 9.25 16.82
C ILE A 223 19.54 8.20 16.56
N GLY A 224 18.50 8.21 17.38
CA GLY A 224 17.34 7.33 17.23
C GLY A 224 16.60 7.58 15.90
N ASP A 225 15.70 6.67 15.53
CA ASP A 225 14.81 6.85 14.38
C ASP A 225 15.49 7.15 13.04
N PHE A 226 16.75 6.71 12.87
CA PHE A 226 17.50 6.89 11.62
C PHE A 226 16.72 6.42 10.38
N ALA A 227 15.93 5.35 10.51
CA ALA A 227 15.07 4.84 9.44
C ALA A 227 14.00 5.85 8.96
N VAL A 228 13.52 6.72 9.84
CA VAL A 228 12.58 7.81 9.51
C VAL A 228 13.29 8.87 8.66
N LEU A 229 14.52 9.24 9.01
CA LEU A 229 15.32 10.20 8.23
C LEU A 229 15.62 9.66 6.83
N VAL A 230 15.96 8.37 6.73
CA VAL A 230 16.18 7.70 5.44
C VAL A 230 14.90 7.66 4.60
N HIS A 231 13.73 7.45 5.24
CA HIS A 231 12.44 7.53 4.54
C HIS A 231 12.16 8.96 4.04
N LYS A 232 12.42 9.99 4.87
CA LYS A 232 12.28 11.40 4.48
C LYS A 232 13.20 11.75 3.30
N LEU A 233 14.46 11.34 3.31
CA LEU A 233 15.38 11.52 2.18
C LEU A 233 14.82 10.90 0.89
N LYS A 234 14.34 9.64 0.98
CA LYS A 234 13.76 8.92 -0.14
C LYS A 234 12.59 9.70 -0.75
N ASP A 235 11.68 10.23 0.08
CA ASP A 235 10.52 10.97 -0.39
C ASP A 235 10.90 12.36 -0.93
N MET A 236 11.76 13.11 -0.24
CA MET A 236 12.25 14.43 -0.65
C MET A 236 12.92 14.42 -2.04
N LYS A 237 13.67 13.36 -2.35
CA LYS A 237 14.39 13.21 -3.63
C LYS A 237 13.68 12.27 -4.61
N ASN A 238 12.49 11.77 -4.26
CA ASN A 238 11.72 10.79 -5.02
C ASN A 238 12.56 9.58 -5.50
N ILE A 239 13.33 8.99 -4.57
CA ILE A 239 14.27 7.91 -4.86
C ILE A 239 13.53 6.57 -4.87
N ASN A 240 13.77 5.77 -5.92
CA ASN A 240 13.19 4.43 -6.05
C ASN A 240 13.90 3.38 -5.20
N VAL A 241 15.24 3.44 -5.13
CA VAL A 241 16.07 2.50 -4.38
C VAL A 241 17.12 3.28 -3.60
N LEU A 242 17.08 3.20 -2.28
CA LEU A 242 17.95 3.91 -1.37
C LEU A 242 18.59 2.96 -0.36
N PHE A 243 19.91 3.02 -0.26
CA PHE A 243 20.68 2.43 0.83
C PHE A 243 21.36 3.54 1.60
N ALA A 244 21.08 3.66 2.89
CA ALA A 244 21.71 4.64 3.75
C ALA A 244 22.60 3.96 4.78
N LEU A 245 23.84 4.41 4.87
CA LEU A 245 24.85 3.93 5.80
C LEU A 245 25.13 5.02 6.84
N ALA A 246 24.87 4.76 8.12
CA ALA A 246 25.25 5.67 9.19
C ALA A 246 26.21 4.99 10.15
N ARG A 247 27.43 5.54 10.26
CA ARG A 247 28.31 5.22 11.39
C ARG A 247 27.89 6.09 12.57
N MET A 248 27.36 5.47 13.62
CA MET A 248 27.01 6.11 14.87
C MET A 248 27.77 5.41 15.99
N GLU A 249 28.63 6.14 16.70
CA GLU A 249 29.51 5.57 17.72
C GLU A 249 30.41 4.44 17.16
N ASP A 250 30.25 3.21 17.67
CA ASP A 250 31.01 2.01 17.32
C ASP A 250 30.31 1.11 16.28
N ARG A 251 29.14 1.52 15.77
CA ARG A 251 28.28 0.70 14.90
C ARG A 251 27.96 1.40 13.59
N ILE A 252 27.75 0.59 12.56
CA ILE A 252 27.22 1.05 11.29
C ILE A 252 25.80 0.51 11.12
N TYR A 253 24.87 1.41 10.85
CA TYR A 253 23.49 1.10 10.55
C TYR A 253 23.29 1.19 9.04
N LEU A 254 22.87 0.07 8.43
CA LEU A 254 22.41 0.01 7.06
C LEU A 254 20.89 0.04 7.07
N ILE A 255 20.28 1.02 6.39
CA ILE A 255 18.84 1.08 6.15
C ILE A 255 18.58 1.02 4.65
N CYS A 256 17.73 0.09 4.25
CA CYS A 256 17.37 -0.16 2.86
C CYS A 256 15.91 0.25 2.62
N ARG A 257 15.64 0.96 1.53
CA ARG A 257 14.29 1.27 1.05
C ARG A 257 14.19 1.05 -0.46
N SER A 258 13.21 0.28 -0.88
CA SER A 258 12.93 -0.01 -2.30
C SER A 258 11.45 0.18 -2.59
N ARG A 259 11.14 0.88 -3.68
CA ARG A 259 9.80 0.95 -4.31
C ARG A 259 9.71 0.05 -5.54
N VAL A 260 10.71 -0.81 -5.74
CA VAL A 260 10.89 -1.58 -6.97
C VAL A 260 10.82 -3.07 -6.64
N ASP A 261 9.81 -3.76 -7.17
CA ASP A 261 9.48 -5.14 -6.82
C ASP A 261 10.60 -6.15 -7.07
N TYR A 262 11.44 -5.90 -8.08
CA TYR A 262 12.55 -6.79 -8.44
C TYR A 262 13.85 -6.49 -7.68
N ILE A 263 13.84 -5.57 -6.71
CA ILE A 263 14.93 -5.37 -5.75
C ILE A 263 14.42 -5.68 -4.35
N ASN A 264 14.82 -6.84 -3.84
CA ASN A 264 14.49 -7.27 -2.49
C ASN A 264 15.48 -6.71 -1.48
N ALA A 265 15.06 -5.68 -0.74
CA ALA A 265 15.87 -5.02 0.29
C ALA A 265 16.32 -5.99 1.41
N SER A 266 15.47 -6.96 1.77
CA SER A 266 15.76 -7.96 2.81
C SER A 266 16.92 -8.87 2.39
N GLU A 267 16.92 -9.35 1.15
CA GLU A 267 17.99 -10.20 0.62
C GLU A 267 19.36 -9.50 0.57
N ILE A 268 19.37 -8.17 0.39
CA ILE A 268 20.59 -7.37 0.50
C ILE A 268 21.02 -7.26 1.97
N ALA A 269 20.09 -6.93 2.87
CA ALA A 269 20.38 -6.72 4.28
C ALA A 269 20.90 -7.99 4.99
N ILE A 270 20.44 -9.18 4.57
CA ILE A 270 20.91 -10.48 5.10
C ILE A 270 22.43 -10.66 4.89
N GLU A 271 23.01 -10.16 3.81
CA GLU A 271 24.47 -10.22 3.55
C GLU A 271 25.29 -9.41 4.58
N PHE A 272 24.60 -8.55 5.35
CA PHE A 272 25.15 -7.74 6.44
C PHE A 272 24.68 -8.21 7.82
N GLY A 273 24.09 -9.41 7.92
CA GLY A 273 23.55 -9.96 9.17
C GLY A 273 22.24 -9.31 9.62
N GLY A 274 21.55 -8.62 8.72
CA GLY A 274 20.26 -7.96 8.96
C GLY A 274 19.05 -8.74 8.43
N GLY A 275 17.95 -8.03 8.19
CA GLY A 275 16.72 -8.59 7.65
C GLY A 275 15.62 -7.54 7.48
N GLY A 276 14.41 -8.01 7.17
CA GLY A 276 13.23 -7.15 6.99
C GLY A 276 12.34 -7.62 5.85
N HIS A 277 11.62 -6.67 5.24
CA HIS A 277 10.72 -6.89 4.10
C HIS A 277 11.41 -6.55 2.77
N SER A 278 10.79 -6.96 1.66
CA SER A 278 11.30 -6.67 0.31
C SER A 278 11.43 -5.18 0.01
N THR A 279 10.57 -4.34 0.60
CA THR A 279 10.57 -2.88 0.40
C THR A 279 11.36 -2.11 1.47
N ALA A 280 11.61 -2.73 2.63
CA ALA A 280 12.20 -2.07 3.78
C ALA A 280 12.96 -3.08 4.65
N ALA A 281 14.27 -2.88 4.79
CA ALA A 281 15.13 -3.76 5.58
C ALA A 281 16.21 -2.96 6.30
N SER A 282 16.89 -3.59 7.25
CA SER A 282 18.00 -2.99 7.99
C SER A 282 19.03 -4.01 8.44
N ALA A 283 20.25 -3.55 8.71
CA ALA A 283 21.30 -4.32 9.35
C ALA A 283 22.10 -3.44 10.31
N THR A 284 22.65 -4.03 11.36
CA THR A 284 23.62 -3.40 12.26
C THR A 284 24.95 -4.14 12.14
N ILE A 285 25.97 -3.41 11.73
CA ILE A 285 27.27 -3.95 11.35
C ILE A 285 28.30 -3.48 12.38
N ARG A 286 29.17 -4.41 12.78
CA ARG A 286 30.31 -4.18 13.66
C ARG A 286 31.61 -4.55 12.93
N ASP A 287 32.73 -4.09 13.46
CA ASP A 287 34.09 -4.48 13.06
C ASP A 287 34.49 -4.16 11.61
N LEU A 288 33.68 -3.37 10.91
CA LEU A 288 33.97 -2.84 9.58
C LEU A 288 33.94 -1.31 9.61
N THR A 289 34.76 -0.70 8.76
CA THR A 289 34.70 0.73 8.50
C THR A 289 33.56 1.05 7.52
N LEU A 290 33.09 2.31 7.53
CA LEU A 290 32.03 2.77 6.62
C LEU A 290 32.36 2.53 5.15
N ILE A 291 33.64 2.68 4.79
CA ILE A 291 34.16 2.44 3.43
C ILE A 291 34.07 0.95 3.06
N GLN A 292 34.51 0.06 3.94
CA GLN A 292 34.44 -1.39 3.69
C GLN A 292 32.99 -1.88 3.54
N VAL A 293 32.06 -1.30 4.30
CA VAL A 293 30.63 -1.61 4.18
C VAL A 293 30.07 -1.13 2.84
N GLU A 294 30.43 0.08 2.41
CA GLU A 294 30.04 0.65 1.12
C GLU A 294 30.55 -0.20 -0.07
N GLU A 295 31.83 -0.59 -0.04
CA GLU A 295 32.43 -1.46 -1.06
C GLU A 295 31.71 -2.82 -1.12
N LYS A 296 31.52 -3.47 0.03
CA LYS A 296 30.78 -4.73 0.11
C LYS A 296 29.34 -4.57 -0.41
N LEU A 297 28.68 -3.45 -0.10
CA LEU A 297 27.32 -3.18 -0.56
C LEU A 297 27.25 -3.07 -2.07
N LEU A 298 28.18 -2.34 -2.70
CA LEU A 298 28.25 -2.24 -4.15
C LEU A 298 28.43 -3.61 -4.81
N ASP A 299 29.26 -4.47 -4.24
CA ASP A 299 29.48 -5.82 -4.78
C ASP A 299 28.24 -6.72 -4.61
N VAL A 300 27.58 -6.67 -3.45
CA VAL A 300 26.32 -7.38 -3.23
C VAL A 300 25.24 -6.91 -4.22
N LEU A 301 25.13 -5.59 -4.44
CA LEU A 301 24.16 -5.03 -5.37
C LEU A 301 24.44 -5.45 -6.82
N ARG A 302 25.69 -5.43 -7.27
CA ARG A 302 26.07 -5.90 -8.61
C ARG A 302 25.73 -7.36 -8.85
N ASN A 303 25.84 -8.19 -7.81
CA ASN A 303 25.57 -9.62 -7.88
C ASN A 303 24.07 -9.96 -7.81
N LYS A 304 23.30 -9.25 -6.96
CA LYS A 304 21.88 -9.55 -6.72
C LYS A 304 20.92 -8.78 -7.61
N ILE A 305 21.29 -7.59 -8.09
CA ILE A 305 20.47 -6.84 -9.04
C ILE A 305 20.71 -7.42 -10.45
N GLY A 306 19.74 -8.14 -10.99
CA GLY A 306 19.82 -8.68 -12.35
C GLY A 306 19.85 -7.60 -13.44
N ILE A 307 20.41 -7.95 -14.61
CA ILE A 307 20.41 -7.07 -15.80
C ILE A 307 18.98 -6.80 -16.24
N GLN A 308 18.58 -5.52 -16.28
CA GLN A 308 17.35 -5.11 -16.93
C GLN A 308 17.55 -5.13 -18.44
N ILE A 309 17.15 -6.24 -19.06
CA ILE A 309 17.09 -6.30 -20.52
C ILE A 309 15.75 -5.69 -20.94
N HIS A 310 15.75 -4.48 -21.49
CA HIS A 310 14.53 -3.90 -22.03
C HIS A 310 14.13 -4.64 -23.30
N ALA A 311 12.84 -4.62 -23.65
CA ALA A 311 12.37 -5.22 -24.90
C ALA A 311 13.12 -4.66 -26.13
N LYS A 312 13.51 -3.37 -26.11
CA LYS A 312 14.35 -2.73 -27.13
C LYS A 312 15.74 -3.38 -27.30
N ASP A 313 16.28 -3.98 -26.23
CA ASP A 313 17.60 -4.60 -26.22
C ASP A 313 17.57 -6.03 -26.78
N ILE A 314 16.38 -6.63 -26.89
CA ILE A 314 16.14 -7.98 -27.46
C ILE A 314 15.51 -7.88 -28.86
N MET A 315 14.70 -6.86 -29.11
CA MET A 315 13.92 -6.74 -30.34
C MET A 315 14.74 -6.15 -31.48
N ALA A 316 14.49 -6.63 -32.71
CA ALA A 316 15.03 -6.00 -33.90
C ALA A 316 14.32 -4.66 -34.17
N PHE A 317 15.09 -3.56 -34.17
CA PHE A 317 14.62 -2.22 -34.55
C PHE A 317 15.11 -1.83 -35.96
N PRO A 318 14.29 -1.14 -36.79
CA PRO A 318 12.89 -0.80 -36.56
C PRO A 318 11.97 -2.02 -36.68
N VAL A 319 10.91 -2.05 -35.86
CA VAL A 319 9.90 -3.11 -35.91
C VAL A 319 9.32 -3.16 -37.32
N LYS A 320 9.41 -4.33 -37.94
CA LYS A 320 8.75 -4.58 -39.23
C LYS A 320 7.28 -4.86 -38.93
N ALA A 321 6.39 -4.00 -39.41
CA ALA A 321 4.94 -4.13 -39.30
C ALA A 321 4.29 -3.97 -40.68
N VAL A 322 3.01 -4.29 -40.78
CA VAL A 322 2.16 -4.02 -41.95
C VAL A 322 0.94 -3.20 -41.55
N GLU A 323 0.50 -2.30 -42.41
CA GLU A 323 -0.74 -1.56 -42.18
C GLU A 323 -1.95 -2.48 -42.38
N SER A 324 -3.04 -2.21 -41.64
CA SER A 324 -4.28 -2.99 -41.72
C SER A 324 -4.94 -2.98 -43.10
N THR A 325 -4.58 -2.01 -43.94
CA THR A 325 -5.04 -1.86 -45.33
C THR A 325 -4.12 -2.58 -46.34
N GLU A 326 -2.93 -3.03 -45.93
CA GLU A 326 -2.02 -3.75 -46.82
C GLU A 326 -2.52 -5.17 -47.10
N SER A 327 -2.03 -5.77 -48.18
CA SER A 327 -2.43 -7.13 -48.59
C SER A 327 -1.68 -8.22 -47.83
N LEU A 328 -2.30 -9.38 -47.67
CA LEU A 328 -1.65 -10.56 -47.09
C LEU A 328 -0.41 -11.01 -47.89
N GLN A 329 -0.40 -10.78 -49.20
CA GLN A 329 0.76 -11.06 -50.06
C GLN A 329 1.96 -10.18 -49.69
N ARG A 330 1.73 -8.90 -49.38
CA ARG A 330 2.77 -7.97 -48.90
C ARG A 330 3.33 -8.41 -47.55
N ALA A 331 2.45 -8.80 -46.61
CA ALA A 331 2.84 -9.37 -45.32
C ALA A 331 3.68 -10.65 -45.51
N GLY A 332 3.29 -11.54 -46.42
CA GLY A 332 4.06 -12.73 -46.78
C GLY A 332 5.47 -12.43 -47.29
N LYS A 333 5.60 -11.46 -48.20
CA LYS A 333 6.92 -11.01 -48.71
C LYS A 333 7.82 -10.50 -47.59
N LEU A 334 7.26 -9.77 -46.62
CA LEU A 334 8.01 -9.24 -45.47
C LEU A 334 8.46 -10.35 -44.50
N LEU A 335 7.58 -11.31 -44.19
CA LEU A 335 7.90 -12.48 -43.35
C LEU A 335 9.08 -13.29 -43.93
N THR A 336 9.12 -13.46 -45.25
CA THR A 336 10.22 -14.15 -45.93
C THR A 336 11.46 -13.28 -46.01
N ARG A 337 11.34 -12.04 -46.48
CA ARG A 337 12.48 -11.12 -46.69
C ARG A 337 13.29 -10.87 -45.43
N TYR A 338 12.61 -10.66 -44.30
CA TYR A 338 13.27 -10.39 -43.02
C TYR A 338 13.45 -11.64 -42.16
N ASN A 339 13.13 -12.81 -42.70
CA ASN A 339 13.17 -14.09 -42.00
C ASN A 339 12.49 -14.10 -40.61
N ILE A 340 11.35 -13.42 -40.48
CA ILE A 340 10.58 -13.32 -39.23
C ILE A 340 9.32 -14.19 -39.28
N ASN A 341 8.92 -14.72 -38.12
CA ASN A 341 7.80 -15.66 -38.00
C ASN A 341 6.45 -14.97 -37.77
N VAL A 342 6.46 -13.76 -37.24
CA VAL A 342 5.28 -12.96 -36.89
C VAL A 342 5.50 -11.51 -37.31
N LEU A 343 4.48 -10.90 -37.90
CA LEU A 343 4.41 -9.47 -38.21
C LEU A 343 3.25 -8.84 -37.43
N PRO A 344 3.50 -7.76 -36.67
CA PRO A 344 2.45 -6.88 -36.17
C PRO A 344 1.65 -6.26 -37.32
N VAL A 345 0.32 -6.19 -37.16
CA VAL A 345 -0.57 -5.42 -38.02
C VAL A 345 -0.95 -4.15 -37.28
N VAL A 346 -0.67 -3.00 -37.88
CA VAL A 346 -0.90 -1.68 -37.29
C VAL A 346 -1.99 -0.93 -38.05
N LYS A 347 -2.69 -0.03 -37.38
CA LYS A 347 -3.58 0.96 -37.99
C LYS A 347 -3.39 2.26 -37.23
N GLU A 348 -3.02 3.34 -37.92
CA GLU A 348 -2.80 4.65 -37.29
C GLU A 348 -1.83 4.54 -36.08
N ASN A 349 -0.74 3.80 -36.27
CA ASN A 349 0.27 3.54 -35.24
C ASN A 349 -0.21 2.74 -34.01
N LYS A 350 -1.41 2.16 -34.04
CA LYS A 350 -1.93 1.25 -33.00
C LYS A 350 -1.85 -0.19 -33.47
N LEU A 351 -1.42 -1.09 -32.59
CA LEU A 351 -1.42 -2.53 -32.84
C LEU A 351 -2.87 -3.05 -32.90
N VAL A 352 -3.29 -3.58 -34.05
CA VAL A 352 -4.64 -4.12 -34.27
C VAL A 352 -4.66 -5.62 -34.52
N GLY A 353 -3.49 -6.25 -34.70
CA GLY A 353 -3.41 -7.69 -34.87
C GLY A 353 -2.00 -8.21 -35.10
N ILE A 354 -1.89 -9.50 -35.38
CA ILE A 354 -0.64 -10.17 -35.74
C ILE A 354 -0.87 -11.15 -36.90
N ILE A 355 0.09 -11.22 -37.82
CA ILE A 355 0.12 -12.21 -38.90
C ILE A 355 1.35 -13.08 -38.71
N SER A 356 1.13 -14.36 -38.42
CA SER A 356 2.20 -15.37 -38.40
C SER A 356 2.30 -16.13 -39.73
N ARG A 357 3.45 -16.78 -39.95
CA ARG A 357 3.67 -17.72 -41.07
C ARG A 357 2.67 -18.87 -41.15
N LEU A 358 1.96 -19.17 -40.05
CA LEU A 358 0.90 -20.18 -40.00
C LEU A 358 -0.33 -19.79 -40.83
N HIS A 359 -0.51 -18.51 -41.18
CA HIS A 359 -1.58 -18.03 -42.07
C HIS A 359 -1.26 -18.21 -43.57
N ARG A 360 -0.29 -19.08 -43.91
CA ARG A 360 0.20 -19.35 -45.29
C ARG A 360 -0.91 -19.55 -46.32
N PHE A 361 -2.03 -20.15 -45.90
CA PHE A 361 -3.18 -20.46 -46.74
C PHE A 361 -3.86 -19.21 -47.36
N PHE A 362 -3.82 -18.07 -46.68
CA PHE A 362 -4.41 -16.82 -47.16
C PHE A 362 -3.37 -15.89 -47.82
N ILE A 363 -2.09 -16.07 -47.50
CA ILE A 363 -0.97 -15.27 -48.06
C ILE A 363 -0.73 -15.57 -49.54
N SER A 364 -1.10 -16.78 -50.01
CA SER A 364 -0.89 -17.23 -51.40
C SER A 364 -1.99 -16.83 -52.39
N LYS A 365 -3.09 -16.20 -51.94
CA LYS A 365 -4.19 -15.78 -52.82
C LYS A 365 -4.17 -14.25 -53.06
N PRO A 366 -4.10 -13.78 -54.31
CA PRO A 366 -4.13 -12.35 -54.61
C PRO A 366 -5.51 -11.74 -54.28
N GLY A 367 -5.52 -10.53 -53.72
CA GLY A 367 -6.74 -9.73 -53.52
C GLY A 367 -7.42 -9.81 -52.15
N PHE A 368 -6.92 -10.60 -51.19
CA PHE A 368 -7.49 -10.63 -49.84
C PHE A 368 -6.89 -9.55 -48.93
N PRO A 369 -7.71 -8.64 -48.35
CA PRO A 369 -7.26 -7.72 -47.32
C PRO A 369 -6.93 -8.48 -46.04
N ILE A 370 -6.06 -7.91 -45.20
CA ILE A 370 -5.73 -8.50 -43.90
C ILE A 370 -7.01 -8.54 -43.06
N PRO A 371 -7.44 -9.73 -42.61
CA PRO A 371 -8.65 -9.81 -41.83
C PRO A 371 -8.39 -9.32 -40.39
N CYS A 372 -9.19 -8.35 -39.96
CA CYS A 372 -9.08 -7.75 -38.64
C CYS A 372 -9.81 -8.62 -37.61
N ARG A 373 -9.10 -9.13 -36.60
CA ARG A 373 -9.73 -9.77 -35.43
C ARG A 373 -9.96 -8.70 -34.37
N SER A 374 -11.19 -8.23 -34.20
CA SER A 374 -11.56 -7.50 -32.98
C SER A 374 -11.69 -8.51 -31.84
N LYS A 375 -10.63 -8.72 -31.06
CA LYS A 375 -10.73 -9.36 -29.74
C LYS A 375 -10.19 -8.41 -28.69
N ASN A 376 -11.09 -7.96 -27.81
CA ASN A 376 -10.75 -7.33 -26.54
C ASN A 376 -9.76 -8.23 -25.80
N TYR A 377 -8.52 -7.76 -25.65
CA TYR A 377 -7.47 -8.46 -24.93
C TYR A 377 -7.62 -8.17 -23.43
N HIS A 378 -8.64 -8.75 -22.80
CA HIS A 378 -8.66 -8.95 -21.36
C HIS A 378 -9.06 -10.39 -21.05
N ARG A 379 -8.21 -11.04 -20.24
CA ARG A 379 -8.33 -12.33 -19.52
C ARG A 379 -7.81 -13.62 -20.18
N LYS A 380 -6.74 -14.07 -19.50
CA LYS A 380 -6.42 -15.42 -18.98
C LYS A 380 -6.33 -16.60 -19.96
N GLN A 381 -5.14 -17.21 -19.91
CA GLN A 381 -4.85 -18.59 -20.31
C GLN A 381 -5.96 -19.56 -19.88
N SER A 382 -6.52 -20.31 -20.83
CA SER A 382 -6.69 -21.77 -20.73
C SER A 382 -7.54 -22.31 -21.90
N LYS A 383 -7.14 -23.50 -22.35
CA LYS A 383 -7.85 -24.45 -23.23
C LYS A 383 -7.88 -24.17 -24.74
N VAL A 384 -7.05 -24.98 -25.39
CA VAL A 384 -7.09 -25.45 -26.77
C VAL A 384 -8.47 -26.06 -27.07
N SER A 385 -9.17 -25.55 -28.09
CA SER A 385 -9.90 -26.30 -29.13
C SER A 385 -10.99 -25.44 -29.77
N SER A 386 -11.10 -25.54 -31.10
CA SER A 386 -12.19 -25.04 -31.95
C SER A 386 -12.52 -23.54 -31.89
N CYS A 387 -12.05 -22.80 -32.90
CA CYS A 387 -12.68 -21.53 -33.27
C CYS A 387 -12.52 -21.28 -34.77
N CYS A 388 -13.25 -22.07 -35.57
CA CYS A 388 -13.72 -21.62 -36.88
C CYS A 388 -14.75 -20.50 -36.65
N GLY A 389 -14.25 -19.28 -36.39
CA GLY A 389 -15.08 -18.08 -36.23
C GLY A 389 -15.19 -17.33 -37.55
N LYS A 390 -16.42 -16.96 -37.94
CA LYS A 390 -16.75 -16.22 -39.17
C LYS A 390 -15.92 -14.94 -39.30
N TRP A 391 -15.32 -14.76 -40.48
CA TRP A 391 -14.60 -13.54 -40.88
C TRP A 391 -15.58 -12.56 -41.52
N GLN A 392 -15.65 -11.32 -41.05
CA GLN A 392 -16.33 -10.23 -41.76
C GLN A 392 -15.30 -9.37 -42.49
N TYR A 393 -15.55 -9.09 -43.77
CA TYR A 393 -14.78 -8.16 -44.59
C TYR A 393 -15.38 -6.76 -44.46
N CYS A 394 -14.55 -5.76 -44.14
CA CYS A 394 -14.99 -4.37 -44.11
C CYS A 394 -14.99 -3.76 -45.52
N GLY A 395 -16.19 -3.52 -46.07
CA GLY A 395 -16.49 -2.42 -46.99
C GLY A 395 -16.19 -2.61 -48.48
N GLY A 396 -17.24 -2.70 -49.29
CA GLY A 396 -17.21 -2.52 -50.74
C GLY A 396 -18.63 -2.50 -51.34
N ASN A 397 -19.05 -1.34 -51.85
CA ASN A 397 -20.36 -1.07 -52.45
C ASN A 397 -20.70 -2.03 -53.62
N HIS A 398 -21.93 -2.57 -53.64
CA HIS A 398 -22.60 -2.99 -54.88
C HIS A 398 -24.11 -2.63 -54.84
N PRO A 399 -24.70 -2.23 -55.98
CA PRO A 399 -26.00 -1.58 -56.02
C PRO A 399 -27.18 -2.57 -56.15
N ASN A 400 -28.32 -2.14 -55.61
CA ASN A 400 -29.71 -2.53 -55.85
C ASN A 400 -29.97 -3.75 -56.76
N ARG A 401 -30.66 -4.76 -56.21
CA ARG A 401 -31.83 -5.36 -56.87
C ARG A 401 -32.93 -5.69 -55.86
N SER A 402 -34.12 -5.32 -56.29
CA SER A 402 -35.41 -5.24 -55.62
C SER A 402 -36.11 -6.59 -55.42
N ALA A 403 -37.02 -6.57 -54.44
CA ALA A 403 -38.31 -7.26 -54.38
C ALA A 403 -38.32 -8.79 -54.20
N LYS A 404 -38.88 -9.27 -53.07
CA LYS A 404 -40.32 -9.56 -52.93
C LYS A 404 -40.64 -10.15 -51.56
N ASP A 405 -41.83 -9.79 -51.11
CA ASP A 405 -42.60 -10.33 -49.98
C ASP A 405 -42.65 -11.87 -49.94
N ASN A 406 -42.59 -12.47 -48.74
CA ASN A 406 -43.76 -12.99 -48.02
C ASN A 406 -43.38 -14.05 -46.96
N ALA A 407 -43.94 -13.84 -45.76
CA ALA A 407 -44.56 -14.82 -44.86
C ALA A 407 -43.87 -16.18 -44.62
N LYS A 408 -43.40 -16.44 -43.40
CA LYS A 408 -44.16 -16.88 -42.23
C LYS A 408 -43.27 -16.88 -40.98
#